data_AF-A0A093ZQ43-F1
#
_entry.id   AF-A0A093ZQ43-F1
#
_cell.length_a   1.000
_cell.length_b   1.000
_cell.length_c   1.000
_cell.angle_alpha   90.00
_cell.angle_beta   90.00
_cell.angle_gamma   90.00
#
_symmetry.space_group_name_H-M   'P 1'
#
loop_
_entity.id
_entity.type
_entity.pdbx_description
1 polymer ?
#
loop_
_entity_poly.entity_id
_entity_poly.type
_entity_poly.pdbx_seq_one_letter_code
_entity_poly.pdbx_strand_id
1 'polypeptide(L)'
;TSSRAKPAPASAPSSSRTTTTTTETPSSLPNPNDDDDDATALDSPSETIPPALLTTLLTEFFADERTRISRGADKAVGKYMETFVREAIARAAYERGGEGRGDGFLEVEDLEKLAPQLVLDF
;
A
#
# COMPACT_ATOMS: atom_id res chain seq x y z
N THR A 1 3.35 23.04 -75.22
CA THR A 1 2.08 23.46 -74.59
C THR A 1 2.38 23.80 -73.13
N SER A 2 2.88 25.00 -72.86
CA SER A 2 2.14 26.15 -72.29
C SER A 2 1.19 25.83 -71.12
N SER A 3 1.61 26.25 -69.92
CA SER A 3 0.82 26.85 -68.80
C SER A 3 -0.18 25.94 -68.05
N ARG A 4 -0.39 26.06 -66.73
CA ARG A 4 -0.60 27.29 -65.94
C ARG A 4 -0.56 27.01 -64.42
N ALA A 5 0.01 27.94 -63.68
CA ALA A 5 0.13 28.01 -62.21
C ALA A 5 -1.01 28.80 -61.54
N LYS A 6 -1.26 28.59 -60.22
CA LYS A 6 -1.66 29.60 -59.19
C LYS A 6 -1.97 28.94 -57.80
N PRO A 7 -2.00 29.66 -56.64
CA PRO A 7 -0.86 30.20 -55.87
C PRO A 7 -0.91 29.86 -54.35
N ALA A 8 0.15 30.18 -53.61
CA ALA A 8 0.08 30.47 -52.15
C ALA A 8 -0.45 31.91 -51.92
N PRO A 9 -0.83 32.34 -50.68
CA PRO A 9 0.20 32.94 -49.79
C PRO A 9 -0.10 32.94 -48.26
N ALA A 10 0.94 33.36 -47.53
CA ALA A 10 0.94 34.07 -46.23
C ALA A 10 0.70 33.23 -44.96
N SER A 11 1.47 33.31 -43.87
CA SER A 11 2.56 34.22 -43.49
C SER A 11 3.42 33.56 -42.39
N ALA A 12 4.68 34.00 -42.35
CA ALA A 12 5.81 33.69 -41.47
C ALA A 12 5.59 34.09 -39.98
N PRO A 13 6.58 34.06 -39.03
CA PRO A 13 8.03 33.84 -39.22
C PRO A 13 8.82 33.09 -38.11
N SER A 14 10.12 32.92 -38.40
CA SER A 14 11.29 32.93 -37.48
C SER A 14 11.47 31.76 -36.50
N SER A 15 12.66 31.17 -36.30
CA SER A 15 14.02 31.45 -36.77
C SER A 15 14.91 30.22 -36.49
N SER A 16 15.73 29.86 -37.49
CA SER A 16 17.17 29.44 -37.44
C SER A 16 17.83 29.17 -36.06
N ARG A 17 18.76 28.23 -35.83
CA ARG A 17 19.84 27.69 -36.70
C ARG A 17 20.70 26.64 -35.94
N THR A 18 21.36 25.75 -36.72
CA THR A 18 22.69 25.07 -36.52
C THR A 18 22.88 24.12 -35.32
N THR A 19 22.90 22.79 -35.52
CA THR A 19 24.05 21.88 -35.84
C THR A 19 25.15 21.79 -34.79
N THR A 20 25.36 20.59 -34.22
CA THR A 20 26.69 19.93 -34.12
C THR A 20 26.51 18.44 -33.82
N THR A 21 27.04 17.62 -34.72
CA THR A 21 27.28 16.19 -34.57
C THR A 21 28.44 15.96 -33.60
N THR A 22 28.30 15.04 -32.65
CA THR A 22 29.44 14.33 -32.06
C THR A 22 28.99 12.93 -31.66
N THR A 23 29.46 11.95 -32.42
CA THR A 23 29.61 10.52 -32.10
C THR A 23 30.20 10.35 -30.69
N GLU A 24 29.75 9.39 -29.88
CA GLU A 24 30.57 8.47 -29.03
C GLU A 24 29.67 7.42 -28.33
N THR A 25 29.99 6.15 -28.58
CA THR A 25 29.87 4.89 -27.81
C THR A 25 28.93 4.80 -26.56
N PRO A 26 28.03 3.79 -26.47
CA PRO A 26 27.33 3.51 -25.22
C PRO A 26 28.26 2.74 -24.26
N SER A 27 28.65 3.40 -23.17
CA SER A 27 29.40 2.78 -22.07
C SER A 27 28.44 1.98 -21.18
N SER A 28 28.69 0.69 -21.04
CA SER A 28 27.97 -0.23 -20.16
C SER A 28 28.10 0.20 -18.70
N LEU A 29 26.96 0.44 -18.04
CA LEU A 29 26.89 0.59 -16.58
C LEU A 29 26.93 -0.81 -15.92
N PRO A 30 27.84 -1.08 -14.98
CA PRO A 30 27.76 -2.27 -14.13
C PRO A 30 26.71 -2.04 -13.03
N ASN A 31 25.71 -2.92 -12.97
CA ASN A 31 24.83 -3.08 -11.83
C ASN A 31 25.47 -4.11 -10.88
N PRO A 32 25.64 -3.77 -9.60
CA PRO A 32 25.57 -4.77 -8.54
C PRO A 32 24.52 -4.35 -7.52
N ASN A 33 23.46 -5.14 -7.44
CA ASN A 33 22.74 -5.32 -6.19
C ASN A 33 23.74 -5.83 -5.14
N ASP A 34 23.59 -5.42 -3.89
CA ASP A 34 23.00 -6.30 -2.87
C ASP A 34 23.09 -5.59 -1.51
N ASP A 35 21.99 -5.70 -0.80
CA ASP A 35 21.65 -5.14 0.49
C ASP A 35 22.71 -5.40 1.58
N ASP A 36 23.28 -4.32 2.14
CA ASP A 36 23.91 -4.32 3.46
C ASP A 36 23.20 -3.26 4.32
N ASP A 37 21.92 -3.49 4.58
CA ASP A 37 21.15 -2.82 5.64
C ASP A 37 21.14 -3.73 6.89
N ASP A 38 22.34 -4.11 7.36
CA ASP A 38 22.52 -4.78 8.66
C ASP A 38 22.86 -3.74 9.73
N ALA A 39 21.82 -3.12 10.28
CA ALA A 39 21.89 -2.46 11.58
C ALA A 39 20.53 -2.57 12.29
N THR A 40 20.37 -3.67 13.02
CA THR A 40 19.41 -3.86 14.12
C THR A 40 17.95 -4.06 13.72
N ALA A 41 17.67 -5.17 13.03
CA ALA A 41 16.42 -5.89 13.25
C ALA A 41 16.41 -6.37 14.71
N LEU A 42 15.98 -5.50 15.63
CA LEU A 42 15.50 -5.94 16.93
C LEU A 42 14.50 -7.05 16.64
N ASP A 43 14.74 -8.22 17.23
CA ASP A 43 13.86 -9.39 17.32
C ASP A 43 12.56 -8.95 18.04
N SER A 44 11.82 -8.08 17.38
CA SER A 44 10.47 -7.70 17.78
C SER A 44 9.66 -8.95 17.48
N PRO A 45 9.06 -9.59 18.50
CA PRO A 45 8.19 -10.72 18.24
C PRO A 45 7.19 -10.25 17.21
N SER A 46 7.09 -10.93 16.08
CA SER A 46 6.12 -10.58 15.06
C SER A 46 4.75 -10.58 15.73
N GLU A 47 4.20 -9.40 16.02
CA GLU A 47 2.92 -9.20 16.69
C GLU A 47 1.81 -9.69 15.76
N THR A 48 1.68 -11.00 15.68
CA THR A 48 0.77 -11.70 14.78
C THR A 48 -0.02 -12.69 15.59
N ILE A 49 -1.32 -12.75 15.29
CA ILE A 49 -2.23 -13.67 15.95
C ILE A 49 -1.83 -15.10 15.53
N PRO A 50 -1.58 -16.02 16.48
CA PRO A 50 -1.20 -17.39 16.14
C PRO A 50 -2.28 -18.05 15.26
N PRO A 51 -1.93 -18.62 14.09
CA PRO A 51 -2.92 -19.20 13.18
C PRO A 51 -3.79 -20.28 13.84
N ALA A 52 -3.18 -21.14 14.66
CA ALA A 52 -3.90 -22.20 15.38
C ALA A 52 -4.98 -21.65 16.34
N LEU A 53 -4.77 -20.46 16.92
CA LEU A 53 -5.77 -19.81 17.77
C LEU A 53 -6.97 -19.38 16.94
N LEU A 54 -6.74 -18.76 15.78
CA LEU A 54 -7.80 -18.36 14.87
C LEU A 54 -8.58 -19.54 14.33
N THR A 55 -7.89 -20.63 13.95
CA THR A 55 -8.56 -21.86 13.54
C THR A 55 -9.45 -22.39 14.67
N THR A 56 -8.96 -22.42 15.91
CA THR A 56 -9.71 -22.91 17.07
C THR A 56 -10.96 -22.06 17.33
N LEU A 57 -10.81 -20.73 17.35
CA LEU A 57 -11.92 -19.80 17.52
C LEU A 57 -12.98 -20.01 16.44
N LEU A 58 -12.59 -20.07 15.16
CA LEU A 58 -13.55 -20.26 14.07
C LEU A 58 -14.29 -21.59 14.16
N THR A 59 -13.57 -22.69 14.48
CA THR A 59 -14.20 -24.01 14.57
C THR A 59 -15.22 -24.12 15.71
N GLU A 60 -15.02 -23.37 16.80
CA GLU A 60 -15.95 -23.34 17.93
C GLU A 60 -17.31 -22.72 17.54
N PHE A 61 -17.32 -21.77 16.61
CA PHE A 61 -18.54 -21.07 16.18
C PHE A 61 -19.17 -21.64 14.90
N PHE A 62 -18.65 -22.73 14.33
CA PHE A 62 -19.30 -23.40 13.22
C PHE A 62 -20.52 -24.20 13.69
N ALA A 63 -21.65 -24.01 13.00
CA ALA A 63 -22.88 -24.75 13.30
C ALA A 63 -22.79 -26.25 12.97
N ASP A 64 -21.91 -26.64 12.04
CA ASP A 64 -21.66 -28.03 11.63
C ASP A 64 -20.22 -28.43 11.94
N GLU A 65 -20.06 -29.48 12.75
CA GLU A 65 -18.78 -30.08 13.15
C GLU A 65 -17.94 -30.61 11.98
N ARG A 66 -18.55 -30.82 10.81
CA ARG A 66 -17.85 -31.25 9.57
C ARG A 66 -17.27 -30.10 8.79
N THR A 67 -17.56 -28.85 9.16
CA THR A 67 -17.02 -27.66 8.51
C THR A 67 -15.50 -27.63 8.64
N ARG A 68 -14.79 -27.41 7.53
CA ARG A 68 -13.32 -27.34 7.49
C ARG A 68 -12.90 -26.09 6.73
N ILE A 69 -11.81 -25.48 7.19
CA ILE A 69 -11.18 -24.34 6.54
C ILE A 69 -10.00 -24.80 5.71
N SER A 70 -9.88 -24.26 4.49
CA SER A 70 -8.70 -24.52 3.65
C SER A 70 -7.51 -23.70 4.15
N ARG A 71 -6.28 -24.15 3.87
CA ARG A 71 -5.05 -23.41 4.25
C ARG A 71 -4.99 -22.00 3.67
N GLY A 72 -5.57 -21.78 2.49
CA GLY A 72 -5.65 -20.45 1.88
C GLY A 72 -6.63 -19.55 2.63
N ALA A 73 -7.79 -20.09 3.02
CA ALA A 73 -8.78 -19.36 3.81
C ALA A 73 -8.25 -19.02 5.21
N ASP A 74 -7.53 -19.93 5.86
CA ASP A 74 -6.91 -19.70 7.18
C ASP A 74 -5.94 -18.50 7.15
N LYS A 75 -5.12 -18.39 6.10
CA LYS A 75 -4.25 -17.22 5.88
C LYS A 75 -5.03 -15.93 5.65
N ALA A 76 -6.13 -16.00 4.89
CA ALA A 76 -6.97 -14.83 4.61
C ALA A 76 -7.67 -14.33 5.89
N VAL A 77 -8.19 -15.24 6.71
CA VAL A 77 -8.75 -14.92 8.05
C VAL A 77 -7.67 -14.28 8.92
N GLY A 78 -6.45 -14.81 8.92
CA GLY A 78 -5.33 -14.22 9.65
C GLY A 78 -5.12 -12.75 9.30
N LYS A 79 -5.11 -12.42 8.00
CA LYS A 79 -4.97 -11.04 7.53
C LYS A 79 -6.21 -10.17 7.82
N TYR A 80 -7.41 -10.74 7.71
CA TYR A 80 -8.64 -10.05 8.08
C TYR A 80 -8.62 -9.63 9.55
N MET A 81 -8.30 -10.56 10.47
CA MET A 81 -8.25 -10.26 11.90
C MET A 81 -7.12 -9.31 12.28
N GLU A 82 -5.95 -9.44 11.63
CA GLU A 82 -4.85 -8.47 11.81
C GLU A 82 -5.29 -7.05 11.41
N THR A 83 -5.97 -6.92 10.26
CA THR A 83 -6.46 -5.64 9.76
C THR A 83 -7.52 -5.06 10.68
N PHE A 84 -8.49 -5.87 11.13
CA PHE A 84 -9.54 -5.45 12.06
C PHE A 84 -8.96 -4.86 13.36
N VAL A 85 -7.99 -5.53 13.98
CA VAL A 85 -7.38 -5.06 15.23
C VAL A 85 -6.57 -3.79 15.02
N ARG A 86 -5.78 -3.71 13.94
CA ARG A 86 -5.00 -2.51 13.60
C ARG A 86 -5.91 -1.30 13.34
N GLU A 87 -7.01 -1.49 12.61
CA GLU A 87 -8.01 -0.45 12.36
C GLU A 87 -8.68 0.03 13.65
N ALA A 88 -9.06 -0.90 14.55
CA ALA A 88 -9.65 -0.55 15.83
C ALA A 88 -8.72 0.37 16.65
N ILE A 89 -7.43 0.03 16.73
CA ILE A 89 -6.42 0.82 17.45
C ILE A 89 -6.19 2.17 16.76
N ALA A 90 -6.02 2.19 15.44
CA ALA A 90 -5.76 3.41 14.68
C ALA A 90 -6.93 4.40 14.78
N ARG A 91 -8.17 3.91 14.67
CA ARG A 91 -9.38 4.75 14.79
C ARG A 91 -9.58 5.24 16.22
N ALA A 92 -9.27 4.43 17.24
CA ALA A 92 -9.34 4.86 18.64
C ALA A 92 -8.33 5.99 18.91
N ALA A 93 -7.10 5.83 18.41
CA ALA A 93 -6.08 6.88 18.50
C ALA A 93 -6.49 8.17 17.75
N TYR A 94 -7.17 8.02 16.62
CA TYR A 94 -7.69 9.17 15.87
C TYR A 94 -8.81 9.90 16.63
N GLU A 95 -9.79 9.17 17.17
CA GLU A 95 -10.94 9.72 17.92
C GLU A 95 -10.49 10.55 19.13
N ARG A 96 -9.42 10.13 19.82
CA ARG A 96 -8.82 10.89 20.94
C ARG A 96 -8.21 12.23 20.53
N GLY A 97 -7.84 12.42 19.26
CA GLY A 97 -7.30 13.69 18.77
C GLY A 97 -6.14 13.59 17.77
N GLY A 98 -5.86 12.39 17.24
CA GLY A 98 -4.79 12.14 16.27
C GLY A 98 -3.38 12.15 16.89
N GLU A 99 -2.38 11.86 16.06
CA GLU A 99 -0.95 11.76 16.43
C GLU A 99 -0.49 13.01 17.21
N GLY A 100 -0.45 12.92 18.54
CA GLY A 100 0.17 13.93 19.41
C GLY A 100 -0.74 14.78 20.30
N ARG A 101 -2.06 14.51 20.38
CA ARG A 101 -2.96 15.21 21.34
C ARG A 101 -3.33 14.42 22.59
N GLY A 102 -2.96 13.14 22.66
CA GLY A 102 -3.20 12.28 23.82
C GLY A 102 -2.00 12.18 24.74
N ASP A 103 -2.24 11.77 25.99
CA ASP A 103 -1.24 11.38 27.00
C ASP A 103 -0.48 10.07 26.68
N GLY A 104 -0.65 9.53 25.48
CA GLY A 104 -0.05 8.28 25.02
C GLY A 104 -0.85 7.02 25.35
N PHE A 105 -2.03 7.14 25.95
CA PHE A 105 -2.91 6.02 26.28
C PHE A 105 -4.25 6.09 25.55
N LEU A 106 -4.79 4.92 25.20
CA LEU A 106 -6.15 4.77 24.67
C LEU A 106 -7.09 4.42 25.82
N GLU A 107 -8.21 5.14 25.89
CA GLU A 107 -9.26 4.87 26.87
C GLU A 107 -10.38 4.01 26.26
N VAL A 108 -11.20 3.41 27.12
CA VAL A 108 -12.30 2.54 26.68
C VAL A 108 -13.34 3.35 25.90
N GLU A 109 -13.57 4.58 26.33
CA GLU A 109 -14.48 5.55 25.72
C GLU A 109 -14.11 5.88 24.28
N ASP A 110 -12.81 5.85 23.93
CA ASP A 110 -12.34 6.08 22.56
C ASP A 110 -12.78 4.93 21.64
N LEU A 111 -12.69 3.68 22.13
CA LEU A 111 -13.15 2.50 21.40
C LEU A 111 -14.68 2.39 21.34
N GLU A 112 -15.38 2.76 22.41
CA GLU A 112 -16.85 2.71 22.45
C GLU A 112 -17.50 3.67 21.45
N LYS A 113 -16.92 4.86 21.27
CA LYS A 113 -17.42 5.85 20.29
C LYS A 113 -17.33 5.34 18.86
N LEU A 114 -16.27 4.63 18.50
CA LEU A 114 -16.05 4.13 17.13
C LEU A 114 -16.63 2.73 16.87
N ALA A 115 -16.92 1.96 17.93
CA ALA A 115 -17.39 0.58 17.82
C ALA A 115 -18.57 0.39 16.84
N PRO A 116 -19.60 1.27 16.80
CA PRO A 116 -20.70 1.09 15.85
C PRO A 116 -20.24 1.09 14.39
N GLN A 117 -19.36 2.02 14.01
CA GLN A 117 -18.86 2.10 12.63
C GLN A 117 -17.85 0.99 12.34
N LEU A 118 -16.99 0.66 13.30
CA LEU A 118 -16.01 -0.43 13.15
C LEU A 118 -16.71 -1.77 12.86
N VAL A 119 -17.83 -2.06 13.53
CA VAL A 119 -18.60 -3.29 13.29
C VAL A 119 -19.35 -3.26 11.95
N LEU A 120 -19.69 -2.09 11.41
CA LEU A 120 -20.36 -1.98 10.10
C LEU A 120 -19.42 -2.10 8.90
N ASP A 121 -18.14 -1.76 9.10
CA ASP A 121 -17.12 -1.84 8.05
C ASP A 121 -16.62 -3.28 7.82
N PHE A 122 -16.94 -4.22 8.73
CA PHE A 122 -16.41 -5.58 8.79
C PHE A 122 -17.50 -6.65 8.78
#